data_AF-A0AAU3SMV9-F1
#
_entry.id   AF-A0AAU3SMV9-F1
#
_cell.length_a   1.000
_cell.length_b   1.000
_cell.length_c   1.000
_cell.angle_alpha   90.00
_cell.angle_beta   90.00
_cell.angle_gamma   90.00
#
_symmetry.space_group_name_H-M   'P 1'
#
loop_
_entity.id
_entity.type
_entity.pdbx_description
1 polymer ?
#
loop_
_entity_poly.entity_id
_entity_poly.type
_entity_poly.pdbx_seq_one_letter_code
_entity_poly.pdbx_strand_id
1 'polypeptide(L)'
;MIEYVFLAAGAAGAAWLVRRKHLARTATGPVPGIPGMARRPAGEGRWRAGRVYAEGGAARWVPERGEPVPLPGGRATGVRVPSVKEGIVINPGSRIVACTYEGGGSIEIAVMPLDLRELLEAVPQADPDTPSP
;
A
#
# COMPACT_ATOMS: atom_id res chain seq x y z
N MET A 1 -38.17 30.81 -4.00
CA MET A 1 -36.96 31.65 -4.11
C MET A 1 -35.88 31.21 -3.13
N ILE A 2 -36.18 31.10 -1.83
CA ILE A 2 -35.20 30.74 -0.79
C ILE A 2 -34.61 29.33 -0.96
N GLU A 3 -35.38 28.38 -1.46
CA GLU A 3 -34.96 26.98 -1.68
C GLU A 3 -33.85 26.84 -2.73
N TYR A 4 -33.92 27.62 -3.80
CA TYR A 4 -32.86 27.67 -4.81
C TYR A 4 -31.57 28.30 -4.29
N VAL A 5 -31.68 29.23 -3.33
CA VAL A 5 -30.52 29.84 -2.67
C VAL A 5 -29.78 28.81 -1.82
N PHE A 6 -30.51 27.99 -1.06
CA PHE A 6 -29.91 26.91 -0.27
C PHE A 6 -29.24 25.84 -1.14
N LEU A 7 -29.88 25.44 -2.25
CA LEU A 7 -29.29 24.48 -3.19
C LEU A 7 -28.01 25.02 -3.83
N ALA A 8 -28.02 26.28 -4.27
CA ALA A 8 -26.85 26.93 -4.85
C ALA A 8 -25.69 27.06 -3.84
N ALA A 9 -26.00 27.44 -2.60
CA ALA A 9 -25.02 27.53 -1.51
C ALA A 9 -24.41 26.15 -1.18
N GLY A 10 -25.24 25.10 -1.13
CA GLY A 10 -24.78 23.72 -0.90
C GLY A 10 -23.86 23.21 -2.01
N ALA A 11 -24.24 23.41 -3.28
CA ALA A 11 -23.42 23.02 -4.43
C ALA A 11 -22.07 23.76 -4.46
N ALA A 12 -22.08 25.07 -4.20
CA ALA A 12 -20.85 25.87 -4.13
C ALA A 12 -19.94 25.42 -2.98
N GLY A 13 -20.52 25.12 -1.81
CA GLY A 13 -19.77 24.60 -0.66
C GLY A 13 -19.14 23.24 -0.94
N ALA A 14 -19.89 22.31 -1.55
CA ALA A 14 -19.37 21.00 -1.95
C ALA A 14 -18.25 21.13 -2.99
N ALA A 15 -18.43 21.97 -4.01
CA ALA A 15 -17.40 22.23 -5.03
C ALA A 15 -16.13 22.85 -4.41
N TRP A 16 -16.27 23.78 -3.46
CA TRP A 16 -15.15 24.37 -2.75
C TRP A 16 -14.38 23.34 -1.90
N LEU A 17 -15.08 22.44 -1.21
CA LEU A 17 -14.45 21.36 -0.43
C LEU A 17 -13.68 20.38 -1.33
N VAL A 18 -14.28 19.99 -2.47
CA VAL A 18 -13.62 19.14 -3.46
C VAL A 18 -12.37 19.82 -4.01
N ARG A 19 -12.48 21.10 -4.39
CA ARG A 19 -11.33 21.89 -4.88
C ARG A 19 -10.25 22.03 -3.82
N ARG A 20 -10.60 22.32 -2.57
CA ARG A 20 -9.65 22.43 -1.46
C ARG A 20 -8.92 21.11 -1.21
N LYS A 21 -9.65 19.98 -1.22
CA LYS A 21 -9.07 18.65 -1.07
C LYS A 21 -8.17 18.28 -2.25
N HIS A 22 -8.55 18.66 -3.47
CA HIS A 22 -7.74 18.46 -4.66
C HIS A 22 -6.44 19.28 -4.58
N LEU A 23 -6.53 20.57 -4.25
CA LEU A 23 -5.37 21.45 -4.09
C LEU A 23 -4.42 20.96 -2.98
N ALA A 24 -4.97 20.47 -1.86
CA ALA A 24 -4.18 19.86 -0.80
C ALA A 24 -3.42 18.61 -1.28
N ARG A 25 -4.04 17.78 -2.14
CA ARG A 25 -3.38 16.59 -2.72
C ARG A 25 -2.30 16.96 -3.73
N THR A 26 -2.52 17.98 -4.55
CA THR A 26 -1.55 18.42 -5.55
C THR A 26 -0.36 19.16 -4.91
N ALA A 27 -0.56 19.83 -3.77
CA ALA A 27 0.50 20.56 -3.07
C ALA A 27 1.53 19.65 -2.38
N THR A 28 1.20 18.38 -2.10
CA THR A 28 2.09 17.47 -1.35
C THR A 28 3.21 16.87 -2.22
N GLY A 29 3.18 17.07 -3.54
CA GLY A 29 4.15 16.48 -4.46
C GLY A 29 4.13 14.94 -4.46
N PRO A 30 4.92 14.30 -5.35
CA PRO A 30 5.11 12.86 -5.30
C PRO A 30 5.88 12.50 -4.03
N VAL A 31 5.18 11.91 -3.07
CA VAL A 31 5.83 11.35 -1.88
C VAL A 31 6.60 10.10 -2.32
N PRO A 32 7.87 9.93 -1.95
CA PRO A 32 8.68 8.76 -2.33
C PRO A 32 8.17 7.44 -1.75
N GLY A 33 8.57 6.33 -2.37
CA GLY A 33 8.23 4.98 -1.95
C GLY A 33 6.91 4.46 -2.52
N ILE A 34 6.82 3.14 -2.64
CA ILE A 34 5.74 2.42 -3.29
C ILE A 34 4.53 2.39 -2.35
N PRO A 35 3.41 3.03 -2.68
CA PRO A 35 2.24 3.08 -1.80
C PRO A 35 1.55 1.71 -1.71
N GLY A 36 1.06 1.37 -0.53
CA GLY A 36 0.32 0.13 -0.38
C GLY A 36 -0.32 -0.04 0.99
N MET A 37 -0.79 -1.24 1.23
CA MET A 37 -1.18 -1.71 2.55
C MET A 37 -0.40 -2.96 2.89
N ALA A 38 0.03 -3.11 4.14
CA ALA A 38 0.69 -4.33 4.57
C ALA A 38 0.08 -4.90 5.84
N ARG A 39 0.20 -6.22 6.01
CA ARG A 39 -0.13 -6.91 7.26
C ARG A 39 1.00 -7.86 7.66
N ARG A 40 1.23 -7.94 8.97
CA ARG A 40 2.28 -8.75 9.60
C ARG A 40 1.71 -9.43 10.85
N PRO A 41 1.94 -10.73 11.07
CA PRO A 41 2.50 -11.67 10.09
C PRO A 41 1.55 -11.85 8.89
N ALA A 42 2.05 -12.43 7.79
CA ALA A 42 1.23 -12.75 6.63
C ALA A 42 0.01 -13.61 7.04
N GLY A 43 -1.14 -13.40 6.40
CA GLY A 43 -2.39 -14.12 6.68
C GLY A 43 -3.15 -13.68 7.93
N GLU A 44 -2.46 -13.22 8.97
CA GLU A 44 -3.04 -13.02 10.30
C GLU A 44 -3.08 -11.56 10.76
N GLY A 45 -2.18 -10.72 10.23
CA GLY A 45 -2.06 -9.33 10.65
C GLY A 45 -3.24 -8.45 10.21
N ARG A 46 -3.37 -7.30 10.88
CA ARG A 46 -4.24 -6.22 10.42
C ARG A 46 -3.58 -5.47 9.27
N TRP A 47 -4.34 -5.20 8.20
CA TRP A 47 -3.92 -4.31 7.12
C TRP A 47 -3.69 -2.89 7.63
N ARG A 48 -2.50 -2.34 7.35
CA ARG A 48 -2.11 -0.98 7.67
C ARG A 48 -1.64 -0.27 6.40
N ALA A 49 -2.07 0.96 6.20
CA ALA A 49 -1.57 1.81 5.12
C ALA A 49 -0.12 2.22 5.38
N GLY A 50 0.64 2.42 4.31
CA GLY A 50 2.06 2.76 4.37
C GLY A 50 2.72 2.68 3.01
N ARG A 51 4.05 2.62 3.03
CA ARG A 51 4.89 2.65 1.83
C ARG A 51 6.07 1.69 1.96
N VAL A 52 6.44 1.07 0.85
CA VAL A 52 7.72 0.35 0.74
C VAL A 52 8.79 1.31 0.24
N TYR A 53 9.94 1.30 0.91
CA TYR A 53 11.13 2.01 0.46
C TYR A 53 12.22 0.97 0.19
N ALA A 54 12.87 1.09 -0.96
CA ALA A 54 14.00 0.27 -1.35
C ALA A 54 15.20 1.19 -1.56
N GLU A 55 16.07 1.29 -0.56
CA GLU A 55 17.29 2.09 -0.62
C GLU A 55 18.49 1.12 -0.56
N GLY A 56 19.39 1.19 -1.54
CA GLY A 56 20.65 0.43 -1.53
C GLY A 56 20.52 -1.10 -1.45
N GLY A 57 19.40 -1.67 -1.92
CA GLY A 57 19.15 -3.11 -1.88
C GLY A 57 18.49 -3.62 -0.59
N ALA A 58 18.17 -2.74 0.35
CA ALA A 58 17.41 -3.08 1.56
C ALA A 58 15.98 -2.51 1.48
N ALA A 59 15.00 -3.41 1.40
CA ALA A 59 13.60 -3.02 1.46
C ALA A 59 13.17 -2.77 2.93
N ARG A 60 12.31 -1.78 3.13
CA ARG A 60 11.62 -1.55 4.40
C ARG A 60 10.18 -1.15 4.17
N TRP A 61 9.29 -1.63 5.03
CA TRP A 61 7.92 -1.18 5.10
C TRP A 61 7.79 -0.06 6.13
N VAL A 62 7.23 1.08 5.75
CA VAL A 62 6.99 2.22 6.64
C VAL A 62 5.48 2.44 6.72
N PRO A 63 4.83 2.09 7.85
CA PRO A 63 3.40 2.35 8.01
C PRO A 63 3.14 3.86 8.17
N GLU A 64 1.94 4.32 7.82
CA GLU A 64 1.52 5.70 8.11
C GLU A 64 1.48 5.98 9.63
N ARG A 65 1.28 4.93 10.43
CA ARG A 65 1.33 4.98 11.89
C ARG A 65 2.03 3.75 12.46
N GLY A 66 3.06 3.99 13.26
CA GLY A 66 3.85 2.98 13.94
C GLY A 66 5.29 2.92 13.45
N GLU A 67 6.04 1.94 13.95
CA GLU A 67 7.45 1.77 13.64
C GLU A 67 7.68 1.20 12.22
N PRO A 68 8.69 1.68 11.49
CA PRO A 68 9.19 1.03 10.28
C PRO A 68 9.60 -0.43 10.54
N VAL A 69 9.31 -1.29 9.58
CA VAL A 69 9.66 -2.71 9.59
C VAL A 69 10.73 -2.93 8.52
N PRO A 70 12.00 -3.20 8.91
CA PRO A 70 13.01 -3.61 7.94
C PRO A 70 12.65 -4.97 7.35
N LEU A 71 12.91 -5.16 6.05
CA LEU A 71 12.70 -6.42 5.34
C LEU A 71 14.06 -6.95 4.83
N PRO A 72 14.99 -7.30 5.74
CA PRO A 72 16.33 -7.77 5.39
C PRO A 72 16.23 -9.04 4.54
N GLY A 73 16.89 -9.05 3.38
CA GLY A 73 16.83 -10.19 2.46
C GLY A 73 15.40 -10.53 2.01
N GLY A 74 14.48 -9.55 1.99
CA GLY A 74 13.09 -9.77 1.64
C GLY A 74 12.93 -10.46 0.29
N ARG A 75 12.19 -11.58 0.25
CA ARG A 75 11.87 -12.31 -0.98
C ARG A 75 10.37 -12.49 -1.13
N ALA A 76 9.87 -12.19 -2.33
CA ALA A 76 8.48 -12.45 -2.68
C ALA A 76 8.28 -13.96 -2.88
N THR A 77 7.39 -14.57 -2.10
CA THR A 77 7.05 -15.99 -2.17
C THR A 77 5.81 -16.26 -3.01
N GLY A 78 5.03 -15.23 -3.35
CA GLY A 78 3.90 -15.37 -4.24
C GLY A 78 3.16 -14.06 -4.48
N VAL A 79 2.37 -14.03 -5.55
CA VAL A 79 1.49 -12.91 -5.91
C VAL A 79 0.08 -13.44 -6.14
N ARG A 80 -0.92 -12.81 -5.51
CA ARG A 80 -2.33 -13.20 -5.67
C ARG A 80 -3.26 -11.99 -5.71
N VAL A 81 -4.49 -12.23 -6.13
CA VAL A 81 -5.58 -11.27 -5.97
C VAL A 81 -6.13 -11.31 -4.54
N PRO A 82 -6.71 -10.20 -4.04
CA PRO A 82 -7.46 -10.20 -2.79
C PRO A 82 -8.64 -11.18 -2.84
N SER A 83 -8.91 -11.84 -1.72
CA SER A 83 -10.20 -12.49 -1.49
C SER A 83 -11.31 -11.44 -1.36
N VAL A 84 -12.57 -11.88 -1.45
CA VAL A 84 -13.74 -10.99 -1.27
C VAL A 84 -13.68 -10.27 0.09
N LYS A 85 -13.34 -10.99 1.17
CA LYS A 85 -13.22 -10.41 2.52
C LYS A 85 -12.10 -9.37 2.60
N GLU A 86 -10.97 -9.62 1.95
CA GLU A 86 -9.87 -8.66 1.89
C GLU A 86 -10.24 -7.44 1.05
N GLY A 87 -10.94 -7.61 -0.07
CA GLY A 87 -11.39 -6.51 -0.93
C GLY A 87 -12.37 -5.52 -0.28
N ILE A 88 -12.92 -5.85 0.89
CA ILE A 88 -13.69 -4.90 1.72
C ILE A 88 -12.75 -3.95 2.47
N VAL A 89 -11.53 -4.39 2.80
CA VAL A 89 -10.55 -3.66 3.64
C VAL A 89 -9.47 -2.99 2.79
N ILE A 90 -9.03 -3.63 1.72
CA ILE A 90 -8.02 -3.15 0.77
C ILE A 90 -8.67 -2.97 -0.61
N ASN A 91 -8.00 -2.27 -1.54
CA ASN A 91 -8.54 -2.11 -2.90
C ASN A 91 -8.69 -3.48 -3.60
N PRO A 92 -9.89 -3.89 -4.06
CA PRO A 92 -10.09 -5.17 -4.76
C PRO A 92 -9.24 -5.36 -6.02
N GLY A 93 -8.86 -4.27 -6.68
CA GLY A 93 -8.00 -4.29 -7.87
C GLY A 93 -6.52 -4.50 -7.57
N SER A 94 -6.11 -4.49 -6.29
CA SER A 94 -4.72 -4.67 -5.88
C SER A 94 -4.16 -6.07 -6.18
N ARG A 95 -2.86 -6.22 -5.98
CA ARG A 95 -2.14 -7.50 -5.96
C ARG A 95 -1.47 -7.62 -4.60
N ILE A 96 -1.71 -8.74 -3.93
CA ILE A 96 -1.09 -9.08 -2.65
C ILE A 96 0.18 -9.87 -2.96
N VAL A 97 1.32 -9.31 -2.58
CA VAL A 97 2.61 -9.98 -2.62
C VAL A 97 2.89 -10.52 -1.22
N ALA A 98 3.06 -11.84 -1.11
CA ALA A 98 3.54 -12.47 0.11
C ALA A 98 5.08 -12.41 0.11
N CYS A 99 5.67 -12.00 1.22
CA CYS A 99 7.11 -11.89 1.35
C CYS A 99 7.58 -12.56 2.64
N THR A 100 8.73 -13.22 2.58
CA THR A 100 9.53 -13.62 3.75
C THR A 100 10.77 -12.74 3.82
N TYR A 101 11.33 -12.59 5.02
CA TYR A 101 12.58 -11.87 5.25
C TYR A 101 13.36 -12.54 6.39
N GLU A 102 14.64 -12.21 6.53
CA GLU A 102 15.53 -12.83 7.52
C GLU A 102 14.96 -12.76 8.94
N GLY A 103 15.28 -13.76 9.77
CA GLY A 103 14.70 -13.90 11.11
C GLY A 103 13.32 -14.55 11.12
N GLY A 104 12.92 -15.25 10.05
CA GLY A 104 11.69 -16.04 9.97
C GLY A 104 10.41 -15.22 9.87
N GLY A 105 10.53 -13.94 9.53
CA GLY A 105 9.38 -13.04 9.48
C GLY A 105 8.66 -13.10 8.13
N SER A 106 7.34 -12.87 8.18
CA SER A 106 6.49 -12.81 6.99
C SER A 106 5.63 -11.54 6.96
N ILE A 107 5.39 -11.03 5.76
CA ILE A 107 4.55 -9.86 5.53
C ILE A 107 3.80 -10.06 4.22
N GLU A 108 2.55 -9.59 4.16
CA GLU A 108 1.82 -9.45 2.89
C GLU A 108 1.66 -7.97 2.58
N ILE A 109 1.94 -7.59 1.34
CA ILE A 109 1.89 -6.21 0.86
C ILE A 109 0.92 -6.15 -0.33
N ALA A 110 -0.18 -5.44 -0.16
CA ALA A 110 -1.14 -5.11 -1.19
C ALA A 110 -0.75 -3.81 -1.90
N VAL A 111 -0.47 -3.90 -3.19
CA VAL A 111 -0.11 -2.76 -4.06
C VAL A 111 -1.02 -2.71 -5.28
N MET A 112 -1.12 -1.54 -5.92
CA MET A 112 -1.85 -1.45 -7.18
C MET A 112 -1.09 -2.19 -8.29
N PRO A 113 -1.77 -2.71 -9.33
CA PRO A 113 -1.10 -3.46 -10.40
C PRO A 113 0.04 -2.70 -11.10
N LEU A 114 -0.06 -1.37 -11.19
CA LEU A 114 0.97 -0.51 -11.76
C LEU A 114 2.25 -0.45 -10.92
N ASP A 115 2.12 -0.62 -9.60
CA ASP A 115 3.21 -0.58 -8.62
C ASP A 115 3.83 -1.97 -8.39
N LEU A 116 3.19 -3.04 -8.88
CA LEU A 116 3.61 -4.43 -8.63
C LEU A 116 5.03 -4.69 -9.13
N ARG A 117 5.37 -4.19 -10.32
CA ARG A 117 6.69 -4.39 -10.91
C ARG A 117 7.78 -3.76 -10.03
N GLU A 118 7.58 -2.51 -9.64
CA GLU A 118 8.52 -1.78 -8.78
C GLU A 118 8.69 -2.49 -7.44
N LEU A 119 7.60 -3.05 -6.88
CA LEU A 119 7.67 -3.83 -5.65
C LEU A 119 8.48 -5.13 -5.82
N LEU A 120 8.33 -5.83 -6.95
CA LEU A 120 9.09 -7.05 -7.22
C LEU A 120 10.56 -6.77 -7.57
N GLU A 121 10.89 -5.57 -8.06
CA GLU A 121 12.28 -5.12 -8.18
C GLU A 121 12.88 -4.81 -6.79
N ALA A 122 12.09 -4.27 -5.87
CA ALA A 122 12.49 -4.02 -4.48
C ALA A 122 12.59 -5.28 -3.61
N VAL A 123 11.71 -6.25 -3.85
CA VAL A 123 11.60 -7.51 -3.10
C VAL A 123 11.55 -8.66 -4.13
N PRO A 124 12.71 -9.09 -4.64
CA PRO A 124 12.80 -10.09 -5.70
C PRO A 124 12.11 -11.40 -5.34
N GLN A 125 11.65 -12.14 -6.35
CA GLN A 125 11.05 -13.45 -6.10
C GLN A 125 12.06 -14.40 -5.44
N ALA A 126 11.58 -15.23 -4.51
CA ALA A 126 12.36 -16.34 -3.99
C ALA A 126 12.67 -17.30 -5.15
N ASP A 127 13.94 -17.70 -5.31
CA ASP A 127 14.28 -18.71 -6.30
C ASP A 127 13.65 -20.04 -5.87
N PRO A 128 13.00 -20.78 -6.79
CA PRO A 128 12.39 -22.07 -6.47
C PRO A 128 13.42 -23.12 -6.00
N ASP A 129 14.71 -22.91 -6.26
CA ASP A 129 15.80 -23.85 -6.00
C ASP A 129 16.69 -23.49 -4.79
N THR A 130 16.35 -22.47 -3.99
CA THR A 130 17.08 -22.20 -2.75
C THR A 130 16.37 -22.87 -1.57
N PRO A 131 16.84 -24.04 -1.07
CA PRO A 131 16.26 -24.65 0.11
C PRO A 131 16.40 -23.70 1.30
N SER A 132 15.31 -23.55 2.04
CA SER A 132 15.31 -22.85 3.33
C SER A 132 16.34 -23.53 4.27
N PRO A 133 17.24 -22.77 4.91
CA PRO A 133 18.07 -23.31 5.98
C PRO A 133 17.22 -23.73 7.19
#